data_AF-A0A968X155-F1
#
_entry.id   AF-A0A968X155-F1
#
_cell.length_a   1.000
_cell.length_b   1.000
_cell.length_c   1.000
_cell.angle_alpha   90.00
_cell.angle_beta   90.00
_cell.angle_gamma   90.00
#
_symmetry.space_group_name_H-M   'P 1'
#
loop_
_entity.id
_entity.type
_entity.pdbx_description
1 polymer ?
#
loop_
_entity_poly.entity_id
_entity_poly.type
_entity_poly.pdbx_seq_one_letter_code
_entity_poly.pdbx_strand_id
1 'polypeptide(L)'
;MELGLGEMETQRVIGQMTQSIMRSLPQDAPKAYLLQPRMFFTFQSLVEAIFEADGVSPDMLRKQQEKADLLRDFMRQGSIEAVREIVRKNDDKVDAEMFDLLAASMDANAGREQVLQSLMGLQQVLIDETTFGKTISARIAVLEAFQKEPTRENLLESVIGAPDLETRESLVAMGRQLLDYAFFQLLTGKIDAAPDQAAKDKLIALRKEVQETRDKVDSASRQMMQGKVQLIQEIVSSKDPMAFAREHEAEIDDTFIAVVQANAQEAQKRNDKNTLDALQAVYNIAMQFMAERQPPEVQIIQALLQAKYPEETEKILTELKDEVDDRFIGVMGRMAEQLAQNDRTDTSAKLTQIMVQARKILPKYDPTQDAAQDAEVSAGAEEQMSEGEAPASSPPPEAEAKREDTKSGSGLIGPDGLIRGSNPPPSGPPPKIEIARR
;
A
#
# COMPACT_ATOMS: atom_id res chain seq x y z
N MET A 1 14.55 14.81 30.69
CA MET A 1 14.77 14.94 32.14
C MET A 1 15.36 13.63 32.64
N GLU A 2 16.63 13.65 33.06
CA GLU A 2 17.24 12.52 33.76
C GLU A 2 16.59 12.43 35.15
N LEU A 3 15.94 11.30 35.45
CA LEU A 3 15.41 11.05 36.79
C LEU A 3 16.60 10.74 37.71
N GLY A 4 17.11 11.77 38.40
CA GLY A 4 18.15 11.68 39.42
C GLY A 4 17.70 10.94 40.69
N LEU A 5 17.14 9.73 40.53
CA LEU A 5 16.69 8.87 41.61
C LEU A 5 17.86 8.11 42.22
N GLY A 6 17.87 7.98 43.55
CA GLY A 6 18.84 7.15 44.26
C GLY A 6 18.60 5.66 44.04
N GLU A 7 19.65 4.85 44.08
CA GLU A 7 19.64 3.40 43.78
C GLU A 7 18.54 2.62 44.53
N MET A 8 18.22 3.00 45.78
CA MET A 8 17.14 2.41 46.57
C MET A 8 15.74 2.75 46.06
N GLU A 9 15.51 3.98 45.59
CA GLU A 9 14.21 4.40 45.05
C GLU A 9 13.95 3.73 43.71
N THR A 10 14.99 3.59 42.89
CA THR A 10 14.94 2.85 41.63
C THR A 10 14.55 1.38 41.84
N GLN A 11 15.18 0.69 42.80
CA GLN A 11 14.82 -0.70 43.14
C GLN A 11 13.37 -0.83 43.65
N ARG A 12 12.90 0.16 44.42
CA ARG A 12 11.52 0.19 44.91
C ARG A 12 10.50 0.35 43.77
N VAL A 13 10.77 1.26 42.83
CA VAL A 13 9.90 1.51 41.66
C VAL A 13 9.85 0.28 40.75
N ILE A 14 11.01 -0.35 40.45
CA ILE A 14 11.08 -1.58 39.66
C ILE A 14 10.26 -2.70 40.32
N GLY A 15 10.39 -2.87 41.65
CA GLY A 15 9.62 -3.86 42.39
C GLY A 15 8.10 -3.63 42.32
N GLN A 16 7.66 -2.37 42.41
CA GLN A 16 6.24 -2.02 42.30
C GLN A 16 5.68 -2.26 40.89
N MET A 17 6.42 -1.88 39.84
CA MET A 17 6.02 -2.09 38.44
C MET A 17 5.96 -3.58 38.10
N THR A 18 6.97 -4.35 38.51
CA THR A 18 7.01 -5.80 38.35
C THR A 18 5.79 -6.46 39.01
N GLN A 19 5.46 -6.05 40.23
CA GLN A 19 4.31 -6.58 40.95
C GLN A 19 2.96 -6.14 40.35
N SER A 20 2.92 -4.99 39.68
CA SER A 20 1.73 -4.52 38.96
C SER A 20 1.47 -5.40 37.73
N ILE A 21 2.50 -5.64 36.91
CA ILE A 21 2.43 -6.50 35.72
C ILE A 21 2.13 -7.95 36.11
N MET A 22 2.72 -8.46 37.19
CA MET A 22 2.45 -9.82 37.69
C MET A 22 0.99 -10.02 38.15
N ARG A 23 0.31 -8.93 38.56
CA ARG A 23 -1.11 -8.96 38.93
C ARG A 23 -2.06 -8.85 37.73
N SER A 24 -1.59 -8.33 36.59
CA SER A 24 -2.39 -8.23 35.37
C SER A 24 -2.33 -9.47 34.48
N LEU A 25 -1.52 -10.47 34.83
CA LEU A 25 -1.38 -11.72 34.06
C LEU A 25 -2.41 -12.79 34.51
N PRO A 26 -2.97 -13.60 33.58
CA PRO A 26 -3.82 -14.74 33.91
C PRO A 26 -3.13 -15.75 34.85
N GLN A 27 -3.91 -16.50 35.63
CA GLN A 27 -3.35 -17.42 36.64
C GLN A 27 -2.45 -18.51 36.04
N ASP A 28 -2.68 -18.89 34.77
CA ASP A 28 -1.97 -19.95 34.05
C ASP A 28 -0.80 -19.45 33.18
N ALA A 29 -0.45 -18.16 33.24
CA ALA A 29 0.67 -17.62 32.46
C ALA A 29 2.04 -18.13 32.99
N PRO A 30 3.00 -18.49 32.12
CA PRO A 30 4.32 -18.97 32.53
C PRO A 30 5.16 -17.84 33.15
N LYS A 31 5.10 -17.72 34.48
CA LYS A 31 5.71 -16.63 35.29
C LYS A 31 7.25 -16.65 35.37
N ALA A 32 7.90 -17.77 35.04
CA ALA A 32 9.32 -17.97 35.32
C ALA A 32 10.29 -17.19 34.39
N TYR A 33 9.83 -16.72 33.23
CA TYR A 33 10.68 -16.06 32.22
C TYR A 33 10.20 -14.65 31.84
N LEU A 34 9.16 -14.13 32.50
CA LEU A 34 8.39 -13.02 31.96
C LEU A 34 9.00 -11.63 32.15
N LEU A 35 9.96 -11.43 33.06
CA LEU A 35 10.51 -10.10 33.32
C LEU A 35 11.97 -10.20 33.76
N GLN A 36 12.90 -10.04 32.82
CA GLN A 36 14.29 -9.68 33.13
C GLN A 36 14.41 -8.16 32.98
N PRO A 37 14.22 -7.37 34.06
CA PRO A 37 14.27 -5.92 33.96
C PRO A 37 15.67 -5.46 33.54
N ARG A 38 15.73 -4.73 32.41
CA ARG A 38 16.93 -4.04 31.95
C ARG A 38 16.81 -2.57 32.32
N MET A 39 17.91 -2.00 32.84
CA MET A 39 17.98 -0.60 33.21
C MET A 39 18.58 0.21 32.07
N PHE A 40 17.90 1.30 31.70
CA PHE A 40 18.33 2.23 30.67
C PHE A 40 18.60 3.58 31.30
N PHE A 41 19.78 4.14 31.02
CA PHE A 41 20.24 5.39 31.62
C PHE A 41 19.73 6.62 30.87
N THR A 42 19.33 6.46 29.61
CA THR A 42 18.73 7.54 28.81
C THR A 42 17.44 7.05 28.15
N PHE A 43 16.50 7.98 27.90
CA PHE A 43 15.30 7.68 27.13
C PHE A 43 15.65 7.13 25.74
N GLN A 44 16.71 7.66 25.13
CA GLN A 44 17.25 7.16 23.86
C GLN A 44 17.64 5.67 23.93
N SER A 45 18.38 5.26 24.97
CA SER A 45 18.77 3.84 25.15
C SER A 45 17.59 2.91 25.44
N LEU A 46 16.53 3.43 26.08
CA LEU A 46 15.28 2.69 26.28
C LEU A 46 14.56 2.47 24.95
N VAL A 47 14.42 3.52 24.14
CA VAL A 47 13.78 3.46 22.83
C VAL A 47 14.54 2.53 21.88
N GLU A 48 15.87 2.62 21.84
CA GLU A 48 16.72 1.71 21.06
C GLU A 48 16.53 0.24 21.43
N ALA A 49 16.41 -0.05 22.72
CA ALA A 49 16.21 -1.42 23.19
C ALA A 49 14.79 -1.96 22.96
N ILE A 50 13.78 -1.08 22.93
CA ILE A 50 12.41 -1.44 22.51
C ILE A 50 12.45 -1.83 21.02
N PHE A 51 13.05 -0.99 20.18
CA PHE A 51 13.19 -1.28 18.75
C PHE A 51 14.02 -2.55 18.51
N GLU A 52 15.11 -2.78 19.25
CA GLU A 52 15.91 -4.00 19.14
C GLU A 52 15.10 -5.25 19.53
N ALA A 53 14.25 -5.15 20.56
CA ALA A 53 13.35 -6.23 20.95
C ALA A 53 12.30 -6.53 19.87
N ASP A 54 11.90 -5.52 19.10
CA ASP A 54 11.02 -5.63 17.93
C ASP A 54 11.80 -5.98 16.64
N GLY A 55 13.10 -6.25 16.72
CA GLY A 55 13.95 -6.67 15.61
C GLY A 55 14.63 -5.55 14.81
N VAL A 56 14.49 -4.29 15.24
CA VAL A 56 15.06 -3.10 14.61
C VAL A 56 16.31 -2.65 15.34
N SER A 57 17.49 -2.85 14.73
CA SER A 57 18.76 -2.47 15.35
C SER A 57 19.00 -0.94 15.32
N PRO A 58 19.80 -0.39 16.26
CA PRO A 58 20.23 1.01 16.22
C PRO A 58 20.91 1.41 14.90
N ASP A 59 21.61 0.48 14.26
CA ASP A 59 22.26 0.70 12.97
C ASP A 59 21.25 0.87 11.84
N MET A 60 20.14 0.13 11.87
CA MET A 60 19.03 0.28 10.91
C MET A 60 18.35 1.64 11.08
N LEU A 61 18.10 2.08 12.32
CA LEU A 61 17.54 3.41 12.60
C LEU A 61 18.45 4.52 12.08
N ARG A 62 19.77 4.41 12.30
CA ARG A 62 20.74 5.39 11.78
C ARG A 62 20.73 5.44 10.25
N LYS A 63 20.72 4.28 9.57
CA LYS A 63 20.63 4.23 8.10
C LYS A 63 19.35 4.88 7.58
N GLN A 64 18.22 4.64 8.24
CA GLN A 64 16.94 5.24 7.86
C GLN A 64 16.95 6.77 8.07
N GLN A 65 17.50 7.24 9.19
CA GLN A 65 17.68 8.67 9.46
C GLN A 65 18.58 9.34 8.42
N GLU A 66 19.71 8.71 8.07
CA GLU A 66 20.61 9.22 7.02
C GLU A 66 19.91 9.36 5.66
N LYS A 67 19.05 8.40 5.29
CA LYS A 67 18.26 8.48 4.05
C LYS A 67 17.22 9.60 4.11
N ALA A 68 16.56 9.78 5.26
CA ALA A 68 15.62 10.88 5.47
C ALA A 68 16.29 12.26 5.49
N ASP A 69 17.50 12.36 6.02
CA ASP A 69 18.33 13.57 5.92
C ASP A 69 18.73 13.84 4.46
N LEU A 70 19.17 12.80 3.73
CA LEU A 70 19.55 12.92 2.32
C LEU A 70 18.38 13.38 1.44
N LEU A 71 17.17 12.85 1.68
CA LEU A 71 15.96 13.31 0.99
C LEU A 71 15.64 14.78 1.28
N ARG A 72 15.79 15.21 2.55
CA ARG A 72 15.61 16.61 2.93
C ARG A 72 16.67 17.51 2.27
N ASP A 73 17.90 17.04 2.16
CA ASP A 73 18.97 17.78 1.50
C ASP A 73 18.69 17.94 0.01
N PHE A 74 18.19 16.91 -0.67
CA PHE A 74 17.74 17.04 -2.07
C PHE A 74 16.65 18.09 -2.23
N MET A 75 15.67 18.12 -1.33
CA MET A 75 14.54 19.07 -1.39
C MET A 75 14.94 20.52 -1.06
N ARG A 76 16.03 20.72 -0.32
CA ARG A 76 16.57 22.06 -0.01
C ARG A 76 17.37 22.66 -1.16
N GLN A 77 17.85 21.83 -2.08
CA GLN A 77 18.63 22.27 -3.23
C GLN A 77 17.72 22.90 -4.28
N GLY A 78 17.98 24.15 -4.63
CA GLY A 78 17.17 24.90 -5.60
C GLY A 78 17.50 24.62 -7.07
N SER A 79 18.52 23.81 -7.38
CA SER A 79 18.92 23.47 -8.76
C SER A 79 19.07 21.96 -8.96
N ILE A 80 18.58 21.49 -10.12
CA ILE A 80 18.60 20.07 -10.46
C ILE A 80 20.03 19.55 -10.69
N GLU A 81 20.95 20.42 -11.13
CA GLU A 81 22.36 20.09 -11.32
C GLU A 81 23.05 19.78 -9.98
N ALA A 82 22.75 20.56 -8.94
CA ALA A 82 23.32 20.32 -7.62
C ALA A 82 22.74 19.05 -6.99
N VAL A 83 21.45 18.78 -7.19
CA VAL A 83 20.82 17.50 -6.82
C VAL A 83 21.53 16.33 -7.52
N ARG A 84 21.78 16.40 -8.83
CA ARG A 84 22.50 15.34 -9.57
C ARG A 84 23.88 15.06 -9.00
N GLU A 85 24.65 16.08 -8.64
CA GLU A 85 25.96 15.87 -8.03
C GLU A 85 25.88 15.16 -6.68
N ILE A 86 24.91 15.51 -5.83
CA ILE A 86 24.72 14.85 -4.54
C ILE A 86 24.26 13.41 -4.75
N VAL A 87 23.33 13.18 -5.66
CA VAL A 87 22.85 11.83 -6.01
C VAL A 87 24.01 10.94 -6.45
N ARG A 88 24.86 11.40 -7.37
CA ARG A 88 26.03 10.64 -7.81
C ARG A 88 27.02 10.33 -6.69
N LYS A 89 27.18 11.24 -5.73
CA LYS A 89 28.07 11.04 -4.58
C LYS A 89 27.51 10.07 -3.54
N ASN A 90 26.20 9.85 -3.52
CA ASN A 90 25.50 9.00 -2.57
C ASN A 90 24.79 7.82 -3.26
N ASP A 91 25.30 7.39 -4.41
CA ASP A 91 24.71 6.28 -5.20
C ASP A 91 24.56 5.00 -4.36
N ASP A 92 25.52 4.75 -3.47
CA ASP A 92 25.52 3.61 -2.53
C ASP A 92 24.40 3.66 -1.49
N LYS A 93 23.83 4.84 -1.25
CA LYS A 93 22.71 5.04 -0.30
C LYS A 93 21.34 5.04 -0.98
N VAL A 94 21.29 4.99 -2.31
CA VAL A 94 20.04 4.94 -3.08
C VAL A 94 19.68 3.50 -3.37
N ASP A 95 18.72 2.98 -2.62
CA ASP A 95 18.19 1.61 -2.71
C ASP A 95 16.66 1.59 -2.64
N ALA A 96 16.07 0.41 -2.50
CA ALA A 96 14.62 0.22 -2.43
C ALA A 96 13.96 1.11 -1.37
N GLU A 97 14.51 1.15 -0.16
CA GLU A 97 13.95 1.93 0.95
C GLU A 97 13.96 3.44 0.67
N MET A 98 14.94 3.96 -0.08
CA MET A 98 14.96 5.36 -0.50
C MET A 98 13.82 5.66 -1.47
N PHE A 99 13.53 4.76 -2.41
CA PHE A 99 12.40 4.90 -3.33
C PHE A 99 11.05 4.75 -2.62
N ASP A 100 10.94 3.86 -1.64
CA ASP A 100 9.74 3.73 -0.79
C ASP A 100 9.49 5.01 0.02
N LEU A 101 10.55 5.59 0.61
CA LEU A 101 10.46 6.85 1.32
C LEU A 101 10.04 8.00 0.41
N LEU A 102 10.56 8.04 -0.82
CA LEU A 102 10.19 9.03 -1.82
C LEU A 102 8.72 8.90 -2.21
N ALA A 103 8.23 7.68 -2.45
CA ALA A 103 6.82 7.43 -2.76
C ALA A 103 5.89 7.86 -1.61
N ALA A 104 6.21 7.46 -0.38
CA ALA A 104 5.47 7.89 0.81
C ALA A 104 5.47 9.42 0.98
N SER A 105 6.57 10.08 0.60
CA SER A 105 6.66 11.54 0.62
C SER A 105 5.78 12.20 -0.46
N MET A 106 5.66 11.59 -1.64
CA MET A 106 4.74 12.07 -2.68
C MET A 106 3.29 11.94 -2.22
N ASP A 107 2.91 10.78 -1.67
CA ASP A 107 1.57 10.52 -1.16
C ASP A 107 1.18 11.50 -0.04
N ALA A 108 2.09 11.72 0.92
CA ALA A 108 1.89 12.68 2.01
C ALA A 108 1.77 14.14 1.53
N ASN A 109 2.24 14.45 0.32
CA ASN A 109 2.19 15.79 -0.28
C ASN A 109 1.28 15.86 -1.51
N ALA A 110 0.36 14.91 -1.70
CA ALA A 110 -0.53 14.87 -2.87
C ALA A 110 -1.35 16.17 -3.08
N GLY A 111 -1.68 16.89 -2.01
CA GLY A 111 -2.38 18.19 -2.06
C GLY A 111 -1.48 19.41 -2.31
N ARG A 112 -0.16 19.24 -2.45
CA ARG A 112 0.82 20.31 -2.61
C ARG A 112 1.53 20.19 -3.96
N GLU A 113 0.88 20.66 -5.02
CA GLU A 113 1.34 20.49 -6.41
C GLU A 113 2.82 20.84 -6.65
N GLN A 114 3.29 21.96 -6.09
CA GLN A 114 4.67 22.40 -6.28
C GLN A 114 5.69 21.44 -5.63
N VAL A 115 5.36 20.89 -4.46
CA VAL A 115 6.21 19.91 -3.76
C VAL A 115 6.20 18.59 -4.52
N LEU A 116 5.03 18.17 -5.01
CA LEU A 116 4.88 16.95 -5.79
C LEU A 116 5.71 17.01 -7.08
N GLN A 117 5.69 18.14 -7.80
CA GLN A 117 6.54 18.33 -9.00
C GLN A 117 8.03 18.23 -8.69
N SER A 118 8.49 18.81 -7.57
CA SER A 118 9.88 18.68 -7.14
C SER A 118 10.25 17.23 -6.81
N LEU A 119 9.38 16.49 -6.11
CA LEU A 119 9.60 15.08 -5.78
C LEU A 119 9.63 14.19 -7.02
N MET A 120 8.74 14.44 -8.00
CA MET A 120 8.76 13.74 -9.30
C MET A 120 10.05 14.03 -10.08
N GLY A 121 10.50 15.28 -10.08
CA GLY A 121 11.80 15.64 -10.68
C GLY A 121 12.97 14.93 -10.02
N LEU A 122 12.97 14.81 -8.69
CA LEU A 122 13.97 14.05 -7.94
C LEU A 122 13.91 12.56 -8.28
N GLN A 123 12.72 11.96 -8.36
CA GLN A 123 12.55 10.56 -8.75
C GLN A 123 13.21 10.28 -10.09
N GLN A 124 12.99 11.15 -11.08
CA GLN A 124 13.60 11.01 -12.40
C GLN A 124 15.14 11.09 -12.32
N VAL A 125 15.69 12.03 -11.55
CA VAL A 125 17.14 12.13 -11.34
C VAL A 125 17.71 10.87 -10.68
N LEU A 126 17.03 10.33 -9.66
CA LEU A 126 17.47 9.08 -9.01
C LEU A 126 17.46 7.93 -10.01
N ILE A 127 16.43 7.80 -10.84
CA ILE A 127 16.35 6.76 -11.88
C ILE A 127 17.52 6.86 -12.87
N ASP A 128 17.81 8.08 -13.35
CA ASP A 128 18.79 8.30 -14.42
C ASP A 128 20.25 8.21 -13.94
N GLU A 129 20.51 8.67 -12.71
CA GLU A 129 21.87 8.88 -12.22
C GLU A 129 22.38 7.75 -11.31
N THR A 130 21.51 6.92 -10.74
CA THR A 130 21.90 5.88 -9.76
C THR A 130 21.93 4.48 -10.33
N THR A 131 22.76 3.62 -9.74
CA THR A 131 22.88 2.20 -10.10
C THR A 131 21.56 1.46 -9.82
N PHE A 132 20.93 1.73 -8.67
CA PHE A 132 19.63 1.14 -8.33
C PHE A 132 18.52 1.68 -9.22
N GLY A 133 18.49 2.99 -9.48
CA GLY A 133 17.55 3.62 -10.40
C GLY A 133 17.59 3.05 -11.82
N LYS A 134 18.80 2.80 -12.35
CA LYS A 134 18.98 2.10 -13.65
C LYS A 134 18.46 0.66 -13.61
N THR A 135 18.58 -0.01 -12.46
CA THR A 135 18.03 -1.36 -12.26
C THR A 135 16.50 -1.33 -12.32
N ILE A 136 15.85 -0.34 -11.68
CA ILE A 136 14.40 -0.10 -11.80
C ILE A 136 14.00 0.15 -13.26
N SER A 137 14.71 1.04 -13.95
CA SER A 137 14.43 1.36 -15.36
C SER A 137 14.55 0.12 -16.26
N ALA A 138 15.62 -0.66 -16.10
CA ALA A 138 15.83 -1.91 -16.82
C ALA A 138 14.74 -2.93 -16.51
N ARG A 139 14.33 -3.05 -15.24
CA ARG A 139 13.22 -3.91 -14.82
C ARG A 139 11.93 -3.52 -15.54
N ILE A 140 11.53 -2.25 -15.49
CA ILE A 140 10.32 -1.75 -16.17
C ILE A 140 10.38 -2.09 -17.66
N ALA A 141 11.49 -1.77 -18.33
CA ALA A 141 11.65 -2.03 -19.75
C ALA A 141 11.50 -3.52 -20.11
N VAL A 142 12.12 -4.41 -19.32
CA VAL A 142 12.04 -5.86 -19.54
C VAL A 142 10.63 -6.39 -19.28
N LEU A 143 9.96 -5.92 -18.23
CA LEU A 143 8.59 -6.34 -17.91
C LEU A 143 7.58 -5.84 -18.96
N GLU A 144 7.68 -4.58 -19.39
CA GLU A 144 6.82 -4.03 -20.44
C GLU A 144 7.02 -4.72 -21.78
N ALA A 145 8.28 -4.99 -22.16
CA ALA A 145 8.59 -5.71 -23.39
C ALA A 145 7.95 -7.10 -23.39
N PHE A 146 8.05 -7.82 -22.26
CA PHE A 146 7.41 -9.12 -22.11
C PHE A 146 5.88 -9.03 -22.15
N GLN A 147 5.26 -8.03 -21.52
CA GLN A 147 3.80 -7.83 -21.55
C GLN A 147 3.26 -7.60 -22.96
N LYS A 148 4.02 -6.89 -23.81
CA LYS A 148 3.63 -6.63 -25.20
C LYS A 148 3.60 -7.90 -26.05
N GLU A 149 4.48 -8.85 -25.77
CA GLU A 149 4.57 -10.10 -26.53
C GLU A 149 4.92 -11.30 -25.61
N PRO A 150 3.92 -11.86 -24.89
CA PRO A 150 4.14 -12.90 -23.90
C PRO A 150 4.27 -14.29 -24.54
N THR A 151 5.43 -14.57 -25.14
CA THR A 151 5.78 -15.87 -25.75
C THR A 151 6.82 -16.61 -24.90
N ARG A 152 7.00 -17.92 -25.15
CA ARG A 152 8.00 -18.73 -24.41
C ARG A 152 9.42 -18.25 -24.71
N GLU A 153 9.65 -17.89 -25.96
CA GLU A 153 10.91 -17.38 -26.48
C GLU A 153 11.25 -16.04 -25.82
N ASN A 154 10.29 -15.11 -25.80
CA ASN A 154 10.48 -13.82 -25.14
C ASN A 154 10.66 -13.97 -23.63
N LEU A 155 9.88 -14.84 -22.97
CA LEU A 155 10.07 -15.13 -21.55
C LEU A 155 11.48 -15.64 -21.26
N LEU A 156 11.99 -16.55 -22.11
CA LEU A 156 13.34 -17.10 -21.95
C LEU A 156 14.40 -16.01 -22.08
N GLU A 157 14.30 -15.17 -23.10
CA GLU A 157 15.22 -14.04 -23.31
C GLU A 157 15.15 -13.04 -22.14
N SER A 158 13.94 -12.67 -21.71
CA SER A 158 13.72 -11.75 -20.59
C SER A 158 14.27 -12.29 -19.28
N VAL A 159 14.09 -13.58 -18.98
CA VAL A 159 14.60 -14.21 -17.75
C VAL A 159 16.12 -14.34 -17.78
N ILE A 160 16.73 -14.58 -18.95
CA ILE A 160 18.20 -14.56 -19.09
C ILE A 160 18.74 -13.13 -18.93
N GLY A 161 18.08 -12.14 -19.52
CA GLY A 161 18.50 -10.73 -19.54
C GLY A 161 18.07 -9.90 -18.32
N ALA A 162 17.36 -10.49 -17.37
CA ALA A 162 16.83 -9.78 -16.21
C ALA A 162 17.98 -9.18 -15.35
N PRO A 163 17.86 -7.91 -14.93
CA PRO A 163 18.92 -7.18 -14.24
C PRO A 163 19.17 -7.69 -12.82
N ASP A 164 18.17 -8.29 -12.19
CA ASP A 164 18.23 -8.80 -10.82
C ASP A 164 17.30 -10.01 -10.62
N LEU A 165 17.35 -10.59 -9.42
CA LEU A 165 16.51 -11.73 -9.03
C LEU A 165 15.02 -11.36 -9.00
N GLU A 166 14.69 -10.19 -8.45
CA GLU A 166 13.29 -9.75 -8.29
C GLU A 166 12.57 -9.58 -9.64
N THR A 167 13.29 -9.08 -10.66
CA THR A 167 12.78 -9.00 -12.04
C THR A 167 12.53 -10.39 -12.59
N ARG A 168 13.42 -11.36 -12.34
CA ARG A 168 13.21 -12.76 -12.76
C ARG A 168 12.00 -13.37 -12.06
N GLU A 169 11.84 -13.14 -10.76
CA GLU A 169 10.69 -13.64 -10.01
C GLU A 169 9.38 -13.07 -10.56
N SER A 170 9.36 -11.77 -10.87
CA SER A 170 8.23 -11.10 -11.51
C SER A 170 7.90 -11.70 -12.89
N LEU A 171 8.91 -11.91 -13.74
CA LEU A 171 8.75 -12.55 -15.05
C LEU A 171 8.23 -13.98 -14.94
N VAL A 172 8.72 -14.75 -13.98
CA VAL A 172 8.27 -16.12 -13.72
C VAL A 172 6.81 -16.14 -13.26
N ALA A 173 6.40 -15.21 -12.40
CA ALA A 173 5.02 -15.09 -11.97
C ALA A 173 4.08 -14.70 -13.12
N MET A 174 4.46 -13.70 -13.93
CA MET A 174 3.66 -13.23 -15.08
C MET A 174 3.60 -14.27 -16.20
N GLY A 175 4.74 -14.88 -16.53
CA GLY A 175 4.89 -15.87 -17.58
C GLY A 175 4.57 -17.30 -17.13
N ARG A 176 4.00 -17.49 -15.94
CA ARG A 176 3.83 -18.81 -15.33
C ARG A 176 3.19 -19.85 -16.26
N GLN A 177 2.14 -19.46 -16.99
CA GLN A 177 1.44 -20.38 -17.91
C GLN A 177 2.32 -20.88 -19.06
N LEU A 178 3.40 -20.15 -19.38
CA LEU A 178 4.36 -20.47 -20.43
C LEU A 178 5.50 -21.37 -19.93
N LEU A 179 5.68 -21.51 -18.61
CA LEU A 179 6.75 -22.33 -17.99
C LEU A 179 6.43 -23.83 -17.99
N ASP A 180 6.11 -24.33 -19.17
CA ASP A 180 5.79 -25.73 -19.44
C ASP A 180 7.02 -26.51 -19.93
N TYR A 181 6.80 -27.76 -20.35
CA TYR A 181 7.87 -28.61 -20.86
C TYR A 181 8.59 -27.98 -22.06
N ALA A 182 7.87 -27.31 -22.97
CA ALA A 182 8.46 -26.72 -24.16
C ALA A 182 9.42 -25.57 -23.80
N PHE A 183 9.06 -24.74 -22.83
CA PHE A 183 9.98 -23.70 -22.32
C PHE A 183 11.30 -24.29 -21.80
N PHE A 184 11.25 -25.34 -20.99
CA PHE A 184 12.46 -25.95 -20.46
C PHE A 184 13.29 -26.69 -21.53
N GLN A 185 12.67 -27.13 -22.61
CA GLN A 185 13.39 -27.62 -23.79
C GLN A 185 14.16 -26.49 -24.49
N LEU A 186 13.54 -25.31 -24.67
CA LEU A 186 14.21 -24.14 -25.22
C LEU A 186 15.42 -23.72 -24.37
N LEU A 187 15.26 -23.67 -23.04
CA LEU A 187 16.36 -23.37 -22.12
C LEU A 187 17.47 -24.43 -22.18
N THR A 188 17.12 -25.70 -22.32
CA THR A 188 18.11 -26.78 -22.53
C THR A 188 18.91 -26.54 -23.81
N GLY A 189 18.25 -26.17 -24.91
CA GLY A 189 18.93 -25.80 -26.15
C GLY A 189 19.89 -24.63 -26.00
N LYS A 190 19.52 -23.57 -25.25
CA LYS A 190 20.41 -22.44 -24.94
C LYS A 190 21.61 -22.88 -24.07
N ILE A 191 21.41 -23.79 -23.11
CA ILE A 191 22.51 -24.37 -22.31
C ILE A 191 23.49 -25.11 -23.22
N ASP A 192 22.99 -25.98 -24.11
CA ASP A 192 23.86 -26.80 -24.97
C ASP A 192 24.67 -25.94 -25.95
N ALA A 193 24.05 -24.87 -26.46
CA ALA A 193 24.65 -23.90 -27.38
C ALA A 193 25.56 -22.85 -26.73
N ALA A 194 25.69 -22.83 -25.39
CA ALA A 194 26.50 -21.84 -24.70
C ALA A 194 28.00 -21.99 -25.05
N PRO A 195 28.74 -20.87 -25.18
CA PRO A 195 30.07 -20.84 -25.79
C PRO A 195 31.17 -21.48 -24.93
N ASP A 196 31.00 -21.47 -23.61
CA ASP A 196 31.97 -21.98 -22.65
C ASP A 196 31.29 -22.58 -21.42
N GLN A 197 32.08 -23.27 -20.57
CA GLN A 197 31.57 -23.94 -19.39
C GLN A 197 30.98 -22.95 -18.37
N ALA A 198 31.54 -21.75 -18.22
CA ALA A 198 31.03 -20.78 -17.26
C ALA A 198 29.65 -20.24 -17.65
N ALA A 199 29.42 -20.00 -18.95
CA ALA A 199 28.12 -19.64 -19.49
C ALA A 199 27.11 -20.79 -19.34
N LYS A 200 27.54 -22.04 -19.57
CA LYS A 200 26.72 -23.24 -19.30
C LYS A 200 26.29 -23.30 -17.84
N ASP A 201 27.23 -23.17 -16.92
CA ASP A 201 26.96 -23.26 -15.47
C ASP A 201 25.98 -22.16 -15.01
N LYS A 202 26.11 -20.94 -15.54
CA LYS A 202 25.16 -19.85 -15.28
C LYS A 202 23.73 -20.18 -15.74
N LEU A 203 23.58 -20.72 -16.95
CA LEU A 203 22.27 -21.10 -17.47
C LEU A 203 21.67 -22.33 -16.75
N ILE A 204 22.51 -23.25 -16.28
CA ILE A 204 22.08 -24.38 -15.44
C ILE A 204 21.58 -23.87 -14.09
N ALA A 205 22.31 -22.93 -13.46
CA ALA A 205 21.86 -22.30 -12.23
C ALA A 205 20.56 -21.53 -12.43
N LEU A 206 20.44 -20.77 -13.53
CA LEU A 206 19.21 -20.06 -13.90
C LEU A 206 18.04 -21.03 -14.07
N ARG A 207 18.23 -22.17 -14.75
CA ARG A 207 17.19 -23.19 -14.92
C ARG A 207 16.66 -23.66 -13.57
N LYS A 208 17.56 -23.93 -12.62
CA LYS A 208 17.19 -24.36 -11.27
C LYS A 208 16.41 -23.25 -10.55
N GLU A 209 16.88 -22.01 -10.62
CA GLU A 209 16.21 -20.85 -10.03
C GLU A 209 14.79 -20.69 -10.57
N VAL A 210 14.61 -20.71 -11.90
CA VAL A 210 13.29 -20.60 -12.54
C VAL A 210 12.36 -21.74 -12.12
N GLN A 211 12.86 -22.96 -12.00
CA GLN A 211 12.07 -24.11 -11.52
C GLN A 211 11.62 -23.91 -10.07
N GLU A 212 12.54 -23.53 -9.19
CA GLU A 212 12.24 -23.29 -7.77
C GLU A 212 11.24 -22.14 -7.60
N THR A 213 11.42 -21.03 -8.33
CA THR A 213 10.50 -19.89 -8.28
C THR A 213 9.12 -20.27 -8.83
N ARG A 214 9.05 -20.99 -9.95
CA ARG A 214 7.77 -21.50 -10.49
C ARG A 214 7.06 -22.36 -9.45
N ASP A 215 7.77 -23.29 -8.81
CA ASP A 215 7.19 -24.21 -7.84
C ASP A 215 6.71 -23.45 -6.58
N LYS A 216 7.42 -22.41 -6.15
CA LYS A 216 6.99 -21.49 -5.08
C LYS A 216 5.70 -20.76 -5.46
N VAL A 217 5.65 -20.14 -6.64
CA VAL A 217 4.46 -19.44 -7.16
C VAL A 217 3.26 -20.39 -7.23
N ASP A 218 3.47 -21.62 -7.70
CA ASP A 218 2.42 -22.64 -7.80
C ASP A 218 1.94 -23.14 -6.44
N SER A 219 2.84 -23.25 -5.47
CA SER A 219 2.48 -23.59 -4.10
C SER A 219 1.68 -22.47 -3.45
N ALA A 220 2.14 -21.23 -3.56
CA ALA A 220 1.47 -20.05 -2.99
C ALA A 220 0.06 -19.87 -3.57
N SER A 221 -0.09 -20.01 -4.89
CA SER A 221 -1.39 -19.94 -5.56
C SER A 221 -2.34 -21.04 -5.08
N ARG A 222 -1.85 -22.29 -4.91
CA ARG A 222 -2.65 -23.40 -4.37
C ARG A 222 -3.07 -23.15 -2.93
N GLN A 223 -2.17 -22.69 -2.08
CA GLN A 223 -2.47 -22.39 -0.67
C GLN A 223 -3.50 -21.27 -0.55
N MET A 224 -3.34 -20.20 -1.34
CA MET A 224 -4.32 -19.10 -1.41
C MET A 224 -5.70 -19.63 -1.81
N MET A 225 -5.80 -20.40 -2.90
CA MET A 225 -7.08 -20.99 -3.34
C MET A 225 -7.69 -21.91 -2.28
N GLN A 226 -6.88 -22.74 -1.61
CA GLN A 226 -7.36 -23.61 -0.52
C GLN A 226 -7.88 -22.80 0.66
N GLY A 227 -7.19 -21.72 1.05
CA GLY A 227 -7.65 -20.80 2.08
C GLY A 227 -9.00 -20.18 1.74
N LYS A 228 -9.19 -19.72 0.48
CA LYS A 228 -10.51 -19.20 0.06
C LYS A 228 -11.61 -20.26 0.15
N VAL A 229 -11.33 -21.50 -0.28
CA VAL A 229 -12.31 -22.61 -0.18
C VAL A 229 -12.65 -22.92 1.28
N GLN A 230 -11.67 -22.93 2.16
CA GLN A 230 -11.88 -23.15 3.61
C GLN A 230 -12.73 -22.04 4.21
N LEU A 231 -12.40 -20.78 3.92
CA LEU A 231 -13.17 -19.62 4.38
C LEU A 231 -14.64 -19.69 3.94
N ILE A 232 -14.90 -20.08 2.68
CA ILE A 232 -16.28 -20.28 2.19
C ILE A 232 -17.00 -21.35 3.03
N GLN A 233 -16.35 -22.48 3.29
CA GLN A 233 -16.95 -23.58 4.07
C GLN A 233 -17.26 -23.16 5.51
N GLU A 234 -16.37 -22.38 6.13
CA GLU A 234 -16.54 -21.86 7.48
C GLU A 234 -17.68 -20.84 7.56
N ILE A 235 -17.79 -19.93 6.58
CA ILE A 235 -18.91 -18.99 6.48
C ILE A 235 -20.24 -19.75 6.35
N VAL A 236 -20.32 -20.76 5.45
CA VAL A 236 -21.53 -21.56 5.25
C VAL A 236 -21.93 -22.34 6.50
N SER A 237 -20.94 -22.83 7.26
CA SER A 237 -21.16 -23.67 8.44
C SER A 237 -21.32 -22.86 9.73
N SER A 238 -21.07 -21.55 9.69
CA SER A 238 -21.18 -20.66 10.84
C SER A 238 -22.64 -20.51 11.30
N LYS A 239 -22.81 -20.30 12.60
CA LYS A 239 -24.12 -19.93 13.18
C LYS A 239 -24.56 -18.54 12.74
N ASP A 240 -23.60 -17.65 12.49
CA ASP A 240 -23.81 -16.31 11.94
C ASP A 240 -22.79 -16.08 10.81
N PRO A 241 -23.18 -16.37 9.55
CA PRO A 241 -22.31 -16.18 8.39
C PRO A 241 -21.85 -14.73 8.21
N MET A 242 -22.69 -13.75 8.55
CA MET A 242 -22.37 -12.33 8.35
C MET A 242 -21.33 -11.85 9.36
N ALA A 243 -21.51 -12.18 10.64
CA ALA A 243 -20.54 -11.83 11.67
C ALA A 243 -19.19 -12.50 11.43
N PHE A 244 -19.17 -13.80 11.08
CA PHE A 244 -17.94 -14.51 10.77
C PHE A 244 -17.23 -13.90 9.56
N ALA A 245 -17.97 -13.61 8.49
CA ALA A 245 -17.38 -12.98 7.31
C ALA A 245 -16.85 -11.56 7.58
N ARG A 246 -17.41 -10.84 8.57
CA ARG A 246 -16.88 -9.53 9.00
C ARG A 246 -15.49 -9.64 9.62
N GLU A 247 -15.27 -10.65 10.47
CA GLU A 247 -13.96 -10.89 11.10
C GLU A 247 -12.87 -11.17 10.07
N HIS A 248 -13.25 -11.73 8.92
CA HIS A 248 -12.37 -12.08 7.81
C HIS A 248 -12.53 -11.16 6.60
N GLU A 249 -13.02 -9.92 6.76
CA GLU A 249 -13.34 -9.10 5.59
C GLU A 249 -12.13 -8.93 4.66
N ALA A 250 -10.93 -8.79 5.20
CA ALA A 250 -9.71 -8.54 4.42
C ALA A 250 -9.39 -9.69 3.45
N GLU A 251 -9.90 -10.89 3.74
CA GLU A 251 -9.76 -12.07 2.90
C GLU A 251 -10.89 -12.21 1.85
N ILE A 252 -11.92 -11.37 1.92
CA ILE A 252 -13.02 -11.32 0.96
C ILE A 252 -12.64 -10.33 -0.15
N ASP A 253 -12.02 -10.87 -1.18
CA ASP A 253 -11.53 -10.16 -2.36
C ASP A 253 -12.14 -10.72 -3.66
N ASP A 254 -11.75 -10.17 -4.81
CA ASP A 254 -12.21 -10.63 -6.12
C ASP A 254 -11.91 -12.12 -6.37
N THR A 255 -10.82 -12.64 -5.81
CA THR A 255 -10.46 -14.06 -5.93
C THR A 255 -11.41 -14.93 -5.12
N PHE A 256 -11.76 -14.53 -3.90
CA PHE A 256 -12.78 -15.19 -3.08
C PHE A 256 -14.10 -15.28 -3.85
N ILE A 257 -14.55 -14.16 -4.45
CA ILE A 257 -15.79 -14.10 -5.22
C ILE A 257 -15.75 -15.05 -6.42
N ALA A 258 -14.65 -15.07 -7.17
CA ALA A 258 -14.47 -15.98 -8.30
C ALA A 258 -14.55 -17.45 -7.86
N VAL A 259 -13.95 -17.80 -6.72
CA VAL A 259 -14.02 -19.16 -6.16
C VAL A 259 -15.46 -19.52 -5.76
N VAL A 260 -16.21 -18.61 -5.11
CA VAL A 260 -17.63 -18.82 -4.78
C VAL A 260 -18.45 -19.09 -6.05
N GLN A 261 -18.29 -18.26 -7.09
CA GLN A 261 -19.01 -18.39 -8.34
C GLN A 261 -18.68 -19.70 -9.08
N ALA A 262 -17.41 -20.08 -9.14
CA ALA A 262 -16.98 -21.33 -9.77
C ALA A 262 -17.61 -22.55 -9.07
N ASN A 263 -17.61 -22.57 -7.74
CA ASN A 263 -18.26 -23.63 -6.96
C ASN A 263 -19.79 -23.63 -7.14
N ALA A 264 -20.42 -22.45 -7.24
CA ALA A 264 -21.86 -22.33 -7.46
C ALA A 264 -22.27 -22.87 -8.83
N GLN A 265 -21.49 -22.57 -9.87
CA GLN A 265 -21.70 -23.14 -11.21
C GLN A 265 -21.56 -24.66 -11.21
N GLU A 266 -20.61 -25.21 -10.45
CA GLU A 266 -20.44 -26.66 -10.33
C GLU A 266 -21.60 -27.32 -9.56
N ALA A 267 -22.06 -26.69 -8.46
CA ALA A 267 -23.25 -27.13 -7.73
C ALA A 267 -24.50 -27.13 -8.63
N GLN A 268 -24.67 -26.09 -9.45
CA GLN A 268 -25.74 -26.00 -10.44
C GLN A 268 -25.68 -27.14 -11.47
N LYS A 269 -24.49 -27.45 -12.02
CA LYS A 269 -24.31 -28.57 -12.96
C LYS A 269 -24.67 -29.92 -12.33
N ARG A 270 -24.40 -30.07 -11.04
CA ARG A 270 -24.72 -31.29 -10.25
C ARG A 270 -26.15 -31.32 -9.74
N ASN A 271 -26.95 -30.27 -9.98
CA ASN A 271 -28.29 -30.08 -9.41
C ASN A 271 -28.31 -30.10 -7.87
N ASP A 272 -27.22 -29.71 -7.22
CA ASP A 272 -27.13 -29.60 -5.77
C ASP A 272 -27.65 -28.23 -5.31
N LYS A 273 -28.97 -28.17 -5.08
CA LYS A 273 -29.65 -26.93 -4.69
C LYS A 273 -29.21 -26.40 -3.33
N ASN A 274 -28.95 -27.29 -2.37
CA ASN A 274 -28.57 -26.86 -1.01
C ASN A 274 -27.21 -26.15 -1.04
N THR A 275 -26.24 -26.72 -1.75
CA THR A 275 -24.92 -26.11 -1.90
C THR A 275 -25.01 -24.83 -2.72
N LEU A 276 -25.85 -24.79 -3.76
CA LEU A 276 -26.06 -23.58 -4.55
C LEU A 276 -26.63 -22.43 -3.71
N ASP A 277 -27.68 -22.69 -2.92
CA ASP A 277 -28.33 -21.67 -2.09
C ASP A 277 -27.34 -21.13 -1.03
N ALA A 278 -26.55 -22.02 -0.42
CA ALA A 278 -25.50 -21.63 0.52
C ALA A 278 -24.44 -20.73 -0.14
N LEU A 279 -23.95 -21.11 -1.33
CA LEU A 279 -22.95 -20.31 -2.05
C LEU A 279 -23.51 -18.96 -2.53
N GLN A 280 -24.79 -18.89 -2.88
CA GLN A 280 -25.46 -17.62 -3.20
C GLN A 280 -25.54 -16.69 -1.98
N ALA A 281 -25.81 -17.24 -0.79
CA ALA A 281 -25.78 -16.45 0.44
C ALA A 281 -24.38 -15.88 0.72
N VAL A 282 -23.33 -16.70 0.57
CA VAL A 282 -21.93 -16.24 0.71
C VAL A 282 -21.59 -15.17 -0.33
N TYR A 283 -22.02 -15.35 -1.58
CA TYR A 283 -21.82 -14.36 -2.65
C TYR A 283 -22.45 -13.01 -2.29
N ASN A 284 -23.68 -13.00 -1.77
CA ASN A 284 -24.36 -11.76 -1.38
C ASN A 284 -23.66 -11.05 -0.23
N ILE A 285 -23.17 -11.80 0.76
CA ILE A 285 -22.34 -11.26 1.86
C ILE A 285 -21.07 -10.61 1.30
N ALA A 286 -20.38 -11.31 0.38
CA ALA A 286 -19.18 -10.76 -0.25
C ALA A 286 -19.47 -9.48 -1.05
N MET A 287 -20.56 -9.44 -1.82
CA MET A 287 -20.98 -8.23 -2.55
C MET A 287 -21.32 -7.07 -1.62
N GLN A 288 -21.88 -7.34 -0.45
CA GLN A 288 -22.13 -6.30 0.55
C GLN A 288 -20.81 -5.67 1.01
N PHE A 289 -19.79 -6.45 1.35
CA PHE A 289 -18.48 -5.90 1.73
C PHE A 289 -17.79 -5.16 0.58
N MET A 290 -17.95 -5.64 -0.66
CA MET A 290 -17.44 -4.92 -1.82
C MET A 290 -18.10 -3.55 -2.00
N ALA A 291 -19.40 -3.44 -1.74
CA ALA A 291 -20.12 -2.17 -1.80
C ALA A 291 -19.68 -1.22 -0.67
N GLU A 292 -19.54 -1.73 0.55
CA GLU A 292 -19.12 -0.93 1.72
C GLU A 292 -17.70 -0.37 1.59
N ARG A 293 -16.82 -1.06 0.84
CA ARG A 293 -15.45 -0.61 0.56
C ARG A 293 -15.34 0.45 -0.53
N GLN A 294 -16.40 0.69 -1.30
CA GLN A 294 -16.34 1.72 -2.33
C GLN A 294 -16.22 3.10 -1.69
N PRO A 295 -15.44 4.04 -2.27
CA PRO A 295 -15.42 5.42 -1.79
C PRO A 295 -16.84 6.00 -1.72
N PRO A 296 -17.16 6.83 -0.72
CA PRO A 296 -18.49 7.42 -0.56
C PRO A 296 -19.01 8.08 -1.83
N GLU A 297 -18.13 8.76 -2.56
CA GLU A 297 -18.46 9.42 -3.83
C GLU A 297 -18.92 8.40 -4.89
N VAL A 298 -18.30 7.23 -4.95
CA VAL A 298 -18.67 6.17 -5.90
C VAL A 298 -20.02 5.57 -5.53
N GLN A 299 -20.29 5.35 -4.23
CA GLN A 299 -21.57 4.85 -3.74
C GLN A 299 -22.71 5.81 -4.09
N ILE A 300 -22.51 7.12 -3.89
CA ILE A 300 -23.47 8.16 -4.24
C ILE A 300 -23.76 8.14 -5.75
N ILE A 301 -22.73 8.06 -6.59
CA ILE A 301 -22.89 8.00 -8.06
C ILE A 301 -23.74 6.78 -8.45
N GLN A 302 -23.48 5.62 -7.83
CA GLN A 302 -24.25 4.41 -8.10
C GLN A 302 -25.73 4.57 -7.70
N ALA A 303 -26.01 5.15 -6.53
CA ALA A 303 -27.37 5.43 -6.09
C ALA A 303 -28.10 6.38 -7.06
N LEU A 304 -27.43 7.44 -7.51
CA LEU A 304 -27.96 8.37 -8.53
C LEU A 304 -28.22 7.69 -9.88
N LEU A 305 -27.36 6.77 -10.29
CA LEU A 305 -27.54 5.99 -11.52
C LEU A 305 -28.67 4.96 -11.43
N GLN A 306 -28.98 4.46 -10.24
CA GLN A 306 -30.11 3.55 -10.00
C GLN A 306 -31.44 4.28 -9.84
N ALA A 307 -31.41 5.50 -9.32
CA ALA A 307 -32.58 6.35 -9.11
C ALA A 307 -33.27 6.76 -10.43
N LYS A 308 -34.57 7.04 -10.34
CA LYS A 308 -35.36 7.57 -11.47
C LYS A 308 -35.09 9.04 -11.67
N TYR A 309 -34.58 9.36 -12.85
CA TYR A 309 -34.39 10.74 -13.28
C TYR A 309 -35.71 11.34 -13.78
N PRO A 310 -36.03 12.63 -13.50
CA PRO A 310 -35.22 13.61 -12.78
C PRO A 310 -35.49 13.72 -11.26
N GLU A 311 -36.63 13.21 -10.78
CA GLU A 311 -37.18 13.56 -9.46
C GLU A 311 -36.44 12.88 -8.29
N GLU A 312 -36.13 11.59 -8.41
CA GLU A 312 -35.43 10.86 -7.34
C GLU A 312 -33.96 11.30 -7.26
N THR A 313 -33.32 11.62 -8.39
CA THR A 313 -31.95 12.13 -8.42
C THR A 313 -31.82 13.52 -7.81
N GLU A 314 -32.78 14.41 -8.08
CA GLU A 314 -32.84 15.74 -7.46
C GLU A 314 -33.00 15.66 -5.94
N LYS A 315 -33.83 14.74 -5.45
CA LYS A 315 -34.00 14.50 -4.02
C LYS A 315 -32.68 14.06 -3.36
N ILE A 316 -32.00 13.06 -3.93
CA ILE A 316 -30.71 12.57 -3.43
C ILE A 316 -29.67 13.70 -3.40
N LEU A 317 -29.55 14.47 -4.47
CA LEU A 317 -28.61 15.60 -4.54
C LEU A 317 -28.92 16.71 -3.53
N THR A 318 -30.20 16.92 -3.22
CA THR A 318 -30.63 17.94 -2.25
C THR A 318 -30.32 17.54 -0.82
N GLU A 319 -30.41 16.24 -0.51
CA GLU A 319 -30.04 15.69 0.80
C GLU A 319 -28.51 15.73 1.00
N LEU A 320 -27.73 15.55 -0.08
CA LEU A 320 -26.26 15.54 -0.04
C LEU A 320 -25.61 16.93 -0.10
N LYS A 321 -26.36 18.00 -0.36
CA LYS A 321 -25.80 19.35 -0.53
C LYS A 321 -25.05 19.88 0.69
N ASP A 322 -25.31 19.30 1.87
CA ASP A 322 -24.69 19.69 3.14
C ASP A 322 -23.40 18.86 3.41
N GLU A 323 -23.17 17.77 2.65
CA GLU A 323 -22.01 16.88 2.77
C GLU A 323 -21.06 16.96 1.58
N VAL A 324 -21.54 17.44 0.43
CA VAL A 324 -20.84 17.37 -0.86
C VAL A 324 -20.96 18.68 -1.63
N ASP A 325 -19.87 19.12 -2.26
CA ASP A 325 -19.79 20.34 -3.08
C ASP A 325 -19.58 20.06 -4.58
N ASP A 326 -19.35 21.11 -5.37
CA ASP A 326 -19.16 21.02 -6.82
C ASP A 326 -17.90 20.26 -7.27
N ARG A 327 -16.95 19.93 -6.38
CA ARG A 327 -15.80 19.03 -6.68
C ARG A 327 -16.29 17.62 -7.04
N PHE A 328 -17.42 17.19 -6.47
CA PHE A 328 -18.03 15.89 -6.78
C PHE A 328 -18.43 15.76 -8.25
N ILE A 329 -18.79 16.86 -8.92
CA ILE A 329 -19.11 16.87 -10.35
C ILE A 329 -17.88 16.44 -11.17
N GLY A 330 -16.67 16.77 -10.71
CA GLY A 330 -15.42 16.30 -11.32
C GLY A 330 -15.26 14.78 -11.23
N VAL A 331 -15.64 14.19 -10.09
CA VAL A 331 -15.64 12.72 -9.91
C VAL A 331 -16.66 12.07 -10.86
N MET A 332 -17.87 12.61 -10.95
CA MET A 332 -18.90 12.15 -11.88
C MET A 332 -18.43 12.23 -13.34
N GLY A 333 -17.72 13.29 -13.71
CA GLY A 333 -17.19 13.48 -15.06
C GLY A 333 -16.20 12.39 -15.47
N ARG A 334 -15.22 12.08 -14.60
CA ARG A 334 -14.26 10.98 -14.84
C ARG A 334 -14.96 9.63 -14.98
N MET A 335 -15.95 9.35 -14.13
CA MET A 335 -16.74 8.13 -14.22
C MET A 335 -17.55 8.05 -15.52
N ALA A 336 -18.14 9.16 -15.98
CA ALA A 336 -18.88 9.21 -17.24
C ALA A 336 -17.96 8.89 -18.43
N GLU A 337 -16.77 9.48 -18.46
CA GLU A 337 -15.77 9.22 -19.49
C GLU A 337 -15.33 7.75 -19.50
N GLN A 338 -15.05 7.17 -18.33
CA GLN A 338 -14.73 5.76 -18.20
C GLN A 338 -15.88 4.86 -18.68
N LEU A 339 -17.13 5.21 -18.39
CA LEU A 339 -18.30 4.48 -18.88
C LEU A 339 -18.42 4.54 -20.41
N ALA A 340 -18.16 5.70 -21.01
CA ALA A 340 -18.16 5.85 -22.46
C ALA A 340 -17.04 5.03 -23.13
N GLN A 341 -15.84 5.00 -22.53
CA GLN A 341 -14.71 4.18 -23.01
C GLN A 341 -15.00 2.68 -22.94
N ASN A 342 -15.88 2.24 -22.03
CA ASN A 342 -16.32 0.86 -21.88
C ASN A 342 -17.62 0.53 -22.64
N ASP A 343 -17.94 1.29 -23.70
CA ASP A 343 -19.14 1.14 -24.54
C ASP A 343 -20.49 1.26 -23.79
N ARG A 344 -20.51 1.85 -22.59
CA ARG A 344 -21.73 2.09 -21.78
C ARG A 344 -22.27 3.50 -22.00
N THR A 345 -22.47 3.89 -23.26
CA THR A 345 -22.85 5.26 -23.66
C THR A 345 -24.16 5.73 -23.04
N ASP A 346 -25.15 4.86 -22.87
CA ASP A 346 -26.44 5.23 -22.27
C ASP A 346 -26.30 5.58 -20.78
N THR A 347 -25.48 4.82 -20.06
CA THR A 347 -25.20 5.09 -18.63
C THR A 347 -24.38 6.36 -18.49
N SER A 348 -23.39 6.57 -19.38
CA SER A 348 -22.63 7.82 -19.45
C SER A 348 -23.54 9.02 -19.68
N ALA A 349 -24.46 8.94 -20.66
CA ALA A 349 -25.39 10.01 -20.98
C ALA A 349 -26.32 10.34 -19.81
N LYS A 350 -26.84 9.31 -19.12
CA LYS A 350 -27.60 9.50 -17.87
C LYS A 350 -26.77 10.23 -16.81
N LEU A 351 -25.51 9.82 -16.60
CA LEU A 351 -24.63 10.47 -15.63
C LEU A 351 -24.38 11.94 -15.98
N THR A 352 -24.17 12.26 -17.26
CA THR A 352 -24.03 13.64 -17.73
C THR A 352 -25.28 14.48 -17.45
N GLN A 353 -26.49 13.91 -17.59
CA GLN A 353 -27.73 14.60 -17.23
C GLN A 353 -27.82 14.88 -15.73
N ILE A 354 -27.41 13.91 -14.89
CA ILE A 354 -27.38 14.08 -13.44
C ILE A 354 -26.33 15.15 -13.04
N MET A 355 -25.18 15.22 -13.71
CA MET A 355 -24.18 16.29 -13.49
C MET A 355 -24.76 17.69 -13.70
N VAL A 356 -25.67 17.84 -14.68
CA VAL A 356 -26.36 19.12 -14.93
C VAL A 356 -27.29 19.48 -13.77
N GLN A 357 -27.97 18.50 -13.17
CA GLN A 357 -28.76 18.72 -11.95
C GLN A 357 -27.86 19.06 -10.76
N ALA A 358 -26.80 18.27 -10.55
CA ALA A 358 -25.84 18.46 -9.46
C ALA A 358 -25.24 19.88 -9.46
N ARG A 359 -24.87 20.40 -10.65
CA ARG A 359 -24.36 21.78 -10.80
C ARG A 359 -25.34 22.87 -10.34
N LYS A 360 -26.64 22.59 -10.33
CA LYS A 360 -27.68 23.55 -9.88
C LYS A 360 -27.95 23.45 -8.38
N ILE A 361 -27.69 22.30 -7.78
CA ILE A 361 -28.11 21.95 -6.41
C ILE A 361 -26.94 22.04 -5.43
N LEU A 362 -25.78 21.50 -5.81
CA LEU A 362 -24.62 21.42 -4.93
C LEU A 362 -23.98 22.79 -4.73
N PRO A 363 -23.53 23.12 -3.52
CA PRO A 363 -22.82 24.35 -3.24
C PRO A 363 -21.49 24.37 -4.00
N LYS A 364 -21.01 25.58 -4.28
CA LYS A 364 -19.65 25.75 -4.82
C LYS A 364 -18.65 25.52 -3.71
N TYR A 365 -17.55 24.86 -4.04
CA TYR A 365 -16.43 24.71 -3.12
C TYR A 365 -15.93 26.08 -2.65
N ASP A 366 -15.90 26.26 -1.33
CA ASP A 366 -15.29 27.40 -0.68
C ASP A 366 -13.99 26.95 0.02
N PRO A 367 -12.81 27.25 -0.53
CA PRO A 367 -11.53 26.85 0.06
C PRO A 367 -11.28 27.46 1.45
N THR A 368 -12.08 28.43 1.88
CA THR A 368 -11.97 29.01 3.23
C THR A 368 -12.69 28.20 4.31
N GLN A 369 -13.63 27.30 3.94
CA GLN A 369 -14.35 26.44 4.89
C GLN A 369 -13.52 25.22 5.33
N ASP A 370 -12.74 24.61 4.42
CA ASP A 370 -11.80 23.52 4.78
C ASP A 370 -10.73 24.02 5.77
N ALA A 371 -10.19 25.23 5.55
CA ALA A 371 -9.22 25.85 6.46
C ALA A 371 -9.80 26.16 7.86
N ALA A 372 -11.11 26.38 7.95
CA ALA A 372 -11.81 26.60 9.21
C ALA A 372 -12.14 25.28 9.94
N GLN A 373 -12.46 24.21 9.20
CA GLN A 373 -12.64 22.87 9.79
C GLN A 373 -11.32 22.27 10.27
N ASP A 374 -10.22 22.44 9.53
CA ASP A 374 -8.88 22.07 10.00
C ASP A 374 -8.48 22.87 11.26
N ALA A 375 -8.87 24.15 11.31
CA ALA A 375 -8.66 24.99 12.49
C ALA A 375 -9.55 24.58 13.67
N GLU A 376 -10.83 24.22 13.46
CA GLU A 376 -11.74 23.76 14.53
C GLU A 376 -11.40 22.36 15.06
N VAL A 377 -10.95 21.44 14.21
CA VAL A 377 -10.45 20.12 14.64
C VAL A 377 -9.15 20.28 15.42
N SER A 378 -8.27 21.21 15.01
CA SER A 378 -7.05 21.54 15.77
C SER A 378 -7.36 22.26 17.09
N ALA A 379 -8.36 23.14 17.13
CA ALA A 379 -8.78 23.87 18.33
C ALA A 379 -9.56 22.98 19.32
N GLY A 380 -10.39 22.05 18.83
CA GLY A 380 -11.08 21.07 19.67
C GLY A 380 -10.14 20.01 20.28
N ALA A 381 -9.01 19.74 19.60
CA ALA A 381 -7.93 18.94 20.16
C ALA A 381 -7.13 19.70 21.25
N GLU A 382 -7.01 21.04 21.12
CA GLU A 382 -6.36 21.88 22.14
C GLU A 382 -7.25 22.13 23.37
N GLU A 383 -8.57 22.29 23.22
CA GLU A 383 -9.50 22.48 24.36
C GLU A 383 -9.63 21.23 25.25
N GLN A 384 -9.48 20.02 24.71
CA GLN A 384 -9.42 18.79 25.53
C GLN A 384 -8.10 18.61 26.27
N MET A 385 -7.06 19.40 25.94
CA MET A 385 -5.77 19.40 26.64
C MET A 385 -5.61 20.59 27.60
N SER A 386 -6.58 21.52 27.70
CA SER A 386 -6.42 22.76 28.51
C SER A 386 -7.19 22.81 29.84
N GLU A 387 -7.91 21.76 30.25
CA GLU A 387 -8.34 21.63 31.67
C GLU A 387 -7.16 21.14 32.53
N GLY A 388 -6.23 22.05 32.83
CA GLY A 388 -5.04 21.76 33.64
C GLY A 388 -4.16 22.98 33.91
N GLU A 389 -4.74 24.02 34.51
CA GLU A 389 -4.12 25.03 35.39
C GLU A 389 -2.75 25.66 35.01
N ALA A 390 -2.77 26.94 34.61
CA ALA A 390 -1.62 27.82 34.38
C ALA A 390 -1.02 28.37 35.72
N PRO A 391 0.16 29.05 35.78
CA PRO A 391 0.29 30.41 35.20
C PRO A 391 1.69 30.89 34.71
N ALA A 392 1.62 31.77 33.69
CA ALA A 392 2.33 33.04 33.49
C ALA A 392 3.88 33.14 33.38
N SER A 393 4.35 33.57 32.20
CA SER A 393 5.33 34.69 32.07
C SER A 393 5.30 35.33 30.68
N SER A 394 5.39 36.67 30.66
CA SER A 394 5.20 37.66 29.59
C SER A 394 6.24 37.68 28.42
N PRO A 395 6.00 38.45 27.32
CA PRO A 395 6.73 38.48 26.02
C PRO A 395 7.83 39.59 26.01
N PRO A 396 8.44 40.13 24.91
CA PRO A 396 8.29 40.02 23.42
C PRO A 396 9.71 40.01 22.69
N PRO A 397 10.03 40.55 21.47
CA PRO A 397 9.22 41.13 20.37
C PRO A 397 9.59 40.75 18.91
N GLU A 398 8.65 41.12 18.04
CA GLU A 398 8.68 41.57 16.64
C GLU A 398 10.02 41.72 15.89
N ALA A 399 10.04 41.22 14.65
CA ALA A 399 10.75 41.86 13.54
C ALA A 399 9.97 41.66 12.22
N GLU A 400 9.65 42.79 11.59
CA GLU A 400 8.86 42.92 10.37
C GLU A 400 9.64 42.58 9.08
N ALA A 401 8.85 42.31 8.04
CA ALA A 401 9.03 42.77 6.65
C ALA A 401 9.98 41.97 5.73
N LYS A 402 9.45 41.39 4.65
CA LYS A 402 9.12 42.08 3.38
C LYS A 402 8.58 41.11 2.32
N ARG A 403 7.52 41.54 1.65
CA ARG A 403 6.98 41.01 0.40
C ARG A 403 7.85 41.47 -0.76
N GLU A 404 7.97 40.65 -1.80
CA GLU A 404 8.09 41.14 -3.18
C GLU A 404 7.54 40.11 -4.17
N ASP A 405 6.67 40.61 -5.04
CA ASP A 405 5.94 39.89 -6.08
C ASP A 405 6.77 39.71 -7.37
N THR A 406 6.48 38.63 -8.10
CA THR A 406 6.02 38.62 -9.52
C THR A 406 6.71 37.62 -10.47
N LYS A 407 5.82 37.03 -11.29
CA LYS A 407 5.95 36.57 -12.70
C LYS A 407 6.31 35.11 -13.00
N SER A 408 5.23 34.32 -13.14
CA SER A 408 4.71 33.78 -14.42
C SER A 408 5.72 33.25 -15.45
N GLY A 409 5.71 31.93 -15.63
CA GLY A 409 6.30 31.20 -16.76
C GLY A 409 5.56 29.87 -16.94
N SER A 410 5.03 29.65 -18.15
CA SER A 410 4.03 28.65 -18.52
C SER A 410 4.65 27.38 -19.13
N GLY A 411 3.95 26.24 -18.97
CA GLY A 411 4.02 25.05 -19.85
C GLY A 411 4.82 23.85 -19.29
N LEU A 412 4.45 22.57 -19.42
CA LEU A 412 3.41 21.85 -20.18
C LEU A 412 3.24 20.47 -19.50
N ILE A 413 2.00 20.04 -19.24
CA ILE A 413 1.62 18.72 -18.69
C ILE A 413 0.97 17.89 -19.81
N GLY A 414 1.36 16.62 -19.94
CA GLY A 414 0.68 15.60 -20.74
C GLY A 414 -0.12 14.61 -19.85
N PRO A 415 -1.08 13.83 -20.39
CA PRO A 415 -2.32 13.55 -19.66
C PRO A 415 -2.40 12.28 -18.78
N ASP A 416 -1.44 11.35 -18.76
CA ASP A 416 -1.67 10.01 -18.15
C ASP A 416 -0.75 9.66 -16.96
N GLY A 417 -0.65 10.55 -15.97
CA GLY A 417 0.18 10.39 -14.77
C GLY A 417 -0.28 9.29 -13.77
N LEU A 418 -0.29 8.02 -14.18
CA LEU A 418 -0.50 6.88 -13.28
C LEU A 418 0.70 5.93 -13.31
N ILE A 419 1.48 5.90 -12.24
CA ILE A 419 2.23 4.70 -11.86
C ILE A 419 1.54 4.12 -10.63
N ARG A 420 0.70 3.10 -10.86
CA ARG A 420 0.22 2.19 -9.81
C ARG A 420 1.24 1.06 -9.67
N GLY A 421 1.83 0.95 -8.48
CA GLY A 421 2.64 -0.19 -8.06
C GLY A 421 2.29 -0.57 -6.62
N SER A 422 1.12 -1.18 -6.42
CA SER A 422 0.76 -1.80 -5.15
C SER A 422 1.34 -3.23 -5.12
N ASN A 423 2.35 -3.47 -4.28
CA ASN A 423 2.80 -4.82 -3.94
C ASN A 423 2.39 -5.13 -2.48
N PRO A 424 1.79 -6.29 -2.18
CA PRO A 424 1.54 -6.72 -0.80
C PRO A 424 2.86 -7.15 -0.10
N PRO A 425 2.92 -7.12 1.24
CA PRO A 425 4.13 -7.46 1.98
C PRO A 425 4.51 -8.95 1.87
N PRO A 426 5.80 -9.32 1.98
CA PRO A 426 6.24 -10.70 1.94
C PRO A 426 5.78 -11.47 3.19
N SER A 427 5.11 -12.60 2.98
CA SER A 427 4.83 -13.58 4.04
C SER A 427 6.11 -14.36 4.38
N GLY A 428 6.67 -14.08 5.55
CA GLY A 428 7.78 -14.86 6.11
C GLY A 428 7.35 -16.29 6.48
N PRO A 429 8.26 -17.28 6.48
CA PRO A 429 7.93 -18.65 6.87
C PRO A 429 7.65 -18.74 8.39
N PRO A 430 6.73 -19.62 8.84
CA PRO A 430 6.46 -19.79 10.26
C PRO A 430 7.67 -20.38 11.00
N PRO A 431 7.90 -20.00 12.27
CA PRO A 431 9.01 -20.53 13.05
C PRO A 431 8.81 -22.02 13.34
N LYS A 432 9.87 -22.80 13.13
CA LYS A 432 9.93 -24.22 13.49
C LYS A 432 9.96 -24.36 15.01
N ILE A 433 8.91 -24.93 15.58
CA ILE A 433 8.88 -25.38 16.97
C ILE A 433 9.49 -26.79 17.02
N GLU A 434 10.75 -26.90 17.44
CA GLU A 434 11.37 -28.18 17.82
C GLU A 434 10.79 -28.63 19.17
N ILE A 435 9.92 -29.63 19.15
CA ILE A 435 9.51 -30.36 20.35
C ILE A 435 10.59 -31.40 20.65
N ALA A 436 11.52 -31.06 21.53
CA ALA A 436 12.42 -32.03 22.14
C ALA A 436 11.61 -32.89 23.14
N ARG A 437 11.41 -34.16 22.78
CA ARG A 437 10.93 -35.20 23.70
C ARG A 437 11.90 -35.38 24.86
N ARG A 438 11.40 -35.32 26.10
CA ARG A 438 11.68 -36.31 27.13
C ARG A 438 10.61 -36.29 28.21
#